data_AF-A0A0W0SN97-F1
#
_entry.id   AF-A0A0W0SN97-F1
#
_cell.length_a   1.000
_cell.length_b   1.000
_cell.length_c   1.000
_cell.angle_alpha   90.00
_cell.angle_beta   90.00
_cell.angle_gamma   90.00
#
_symmetry.space_group_name_H-M   'P 1'
#
loop_
_entity.id
_entity.type
_entity.pdbx_description
1 polymer ?
#
loop_
_entity_poly.entity_id
_entity_poly.type
_entity_poly.pdbx_seq_one_letter_code
_entity_poly.pdbx_strand_id
1 'polypeptide(L)' 'MFTLPITGWLITSAAGLSASFFGLFTLPSLIIPNEELRAIFEEIHEWLAYGLIALLALHTAAALKHHFINRDDILRRMIS' A
#
# COMPACT_ATOMS: atom_id res chain seq x y z
N MET A 1 1.66 3.95 -4.88
CA MET A 1 2.04 2.60 -4.42
C MET A 1 3.29 2.57 -3.54
N PHE A 2 4.16 3.58 -3.52
CA PHE A 2 5.36 3.56 -2.65
C PHE A 2 5.10 3.98 -1.20
N THR A 3 4.11 4.84 -0.96
CA THR A 3 3.85 5.41 0.38
C THR A 3 3.40 4.37 1.38
N LEU A 4 2.51 3.44 1.01
CA LEU A 4 2.06 2.34 1.89
C LEU A 4 3.20 1.46 2.42
N PRO A 5 4.07 0.85 1.59
CA PRO A 5 5.16 0.04 2.11
C PRO A 5 6.17 0.87 2.92
N ILE A 6 6.41 2.14 2.57
CA ILE A 6 7.28 3.03 3.35
C ILE A 6 6.68 3.30 4.74
N THR A 7 5.38 3.59 4.84
CA THR A 7 4.75 3.83 6.15
C THR A 7 4.70 2.55 6.99
N GLY A 8 4.50 1.38 6.38
CA GLY A 8 4.62 0.09 7.08
C GLY A 8 6.01 -0.18 7.65
N TRP A 9 7.05 0.18 6.89
CA TRP A 9 8.44 0.10 7.36
C TRP A 9 8.73 1.11 8.48
N LEU A 10 8.16 2.31 8.42
CA LEU A 10 8.24 3.31 9.49
C LEU A 10 7.55 2.83 10.78
N ILE A 11 6.38 2.19 10.69
CA ILE A 11 5.71 1.57 11.86
C ILE A 11 6.63 0.55 12.53
N THR A 12 7.21 -0.37 11.73
CA THR A 12 8.09 -1.42 12.26
C THR A 12 9.36 -0.83 12.89
N SER A 13 9.92 0.22 12.27
CA SER A 13 11.09 0.96 12.79
C SER A 13 10.75 1.68 14.11
N ALA A 14 9.61 2.37 14.18
CA ALA A 14 9.13 3.08 15.37
C ALA A 14 8.82 2.14 16.54
N ALA A 15 8.39 0.91 16.25
CA ALA A 15 8.20 -0.16 17.23
C ALA A 15 9.52 -0.74 17.78
N GLY A 16 10.67 -0.35 17.23
CA GLY A 16 11.97 -0.94 17.55
C GLY A 16 12.11 -2.40 17.11
N LEU A 17 11.31 -2.80 16.13
CA LEU A 17 11.35 -4.14 15.55
C LEU A 17 12.22 -4.15 14.29
N SER A 18 12.79 -5.31 14.00
CA SER A 18 13.57 -5.55 12.78
C SER A 18 12.66 -6.12 11.70
N ALA A 19 12.54 -5.44 10.56
CA ALA A 19 11.82 -5.95 9.39
C ALA A 19 12.73 -6.87 8.57
N SER A 20 12.27 -8.07 8.22
CA SER A 20 13.00 -8.98 7.33
C SER A 20 12.61 -8.75 5.87
N PHE A 21 13.59 -8.61 4.99
CA PHE A 21 13.37 -8.60 3.54
C PHE A 21 13.33 -10.04 3.02
N PHE A 22 12.15 -10.66 3.10
CA PHE A 22 11.90 -12.04 2.62
C PHE A 22 12.87 -13.10 3.22
N GLY A 23 13.37 -12.90 4.44
CA GLY A 23 14.34 -13.80 5.07
C GLY A 23 15.78 -13.67 4.55
N LEU A 24 16.03 -12.81 3.57
CA LEU A 24 17.36 -12.66 2.95
C LEU A 24 18.29 -11.77 3.79
N PHE A 25 17.76 -10.67 4.30
CA PHE A 25 18.48 -9.75 5.18
C PHE A 25 17.50 -8.93 6.01
N THR A 26 18.00 -8.29 7.07
CA THR A 26 17.22 -7.36 7.89
C THR A 26 17.29 -5.97 7.27
N LEU A 27 16.12 -5.37 7.07
CA LEU A 27 16.02 -3.98 6.64
C LEU A 27 16.53 -3.05 7.76
N PRO A 28 17.26 -1.98 7.42
CA PRO A 28 17.69 -1.01 8.43
C PRO A 28 16.48 -0.30 9.04
N SER A 29 16.57 0.04 10.31
CA SER A 29 15.58 0.93 10.94
C SER A 29 15.69 2.32 10.32
N LEU A 30 14.55 2.85 9.84
CA LEU A 30 14.52 4.19 9.24
C LEU A 30 14.55 5.30 10.28
N ILE A 31 14.10 4.99 11.51
CA ILE A 31 13.99 5.90 12.64
C ILE A 31 14.27 5.15 13.94
N ILE A 32 14.55 5.92 15.00
CA ILE A 32 14.75 5.43 16.36
C ILE A 32 13.37 5.04 16.95
N PRO A 33 13.29 4.03 17.83
CA PRO A 33 12.02 3.64 18.44
C PRO A 33 11.33 4.81 19.15
N ASN A 34 10.05 5.02 18.83
CA ASN A 34 9.22 6.10 19.37
C ASN A 34 7.73 5.72 19.25
N GLU A 35 7.06 5.56 20.38
CA GLU A 35 5.68 5.10 20.44
C GLU A 35 4.66 6.11 19.86
N GLU A 36 4.91 7.41 20.09
CA GLU A 36 4.05 8.48 19.55
C GLU A 36 4.12 8.50 18.02
N LEU A 37 5.32 8.40 17.45
CA LEU A 37 5.50 8.29 16.01
C LEU A 37 4.90 7.00 15.46
N ARG A 38 4.97 5.89 16.19
CA ARG A 38 4.35 4.62 15.78
C ARG A 38 2.85 4.80 15.58
N ALA A 39 2.15 5.38 16.56
CA ALA A 39 0.71 5.64 16.49
C ALA A 39 0.35 6.54 15.30
N ILE A 40 1.13 7.60 15.06
CA ILE A 40 0.93 8.49 13.90
C ILE A 40 1.11 7.74 12.59
N PHE A 41 2.15 6.91 12.45
CA PHE A 41 2.36 6.13 11.22
C PHE A 41 1.31 5.04 11.01
N GLU A 42 0.79 4.43 12.09
CA GLU A 42 -0.33 3.49 12.03
C GLU A 42 -1.58 4.17 11.45
N GLU A 43 -1.96 5.34 11.97
CA GLU A 43 -3.10 6.12 11.45
C GLU A 43 -2.89 6.51 9.97
N ILE A 44 -1.72 7.03 9.62
CA ILE A 44 -1.40 7.38 8.23
C ILE A 44 -1.48 6.14 7.33
N HIS A 45 -0.94 5.00 7.76
CA HIS A 45 -0.95 3.77 6.97
C HIS A 45 -2.37 3.24 6.76
N GLU A 46 -3.22 3.30 7.80
CA GLU A 46 -4.63 2.91 7.71
C GLU A 46 -5.38 3.77 6.68
N TRP A 47 -5.26 5.10 6.75
CA TRP A 47 -5.91 5.99 5.77
C TRP A 47 -5.37 5.78 4.35
N LEU A 48 -4.07 5.55 4.18
CA LEU A 48 -3.49 5.21 2.89
C LEU A 48 -4.04 3.87 2.35
N ALA A 49 -4.28 2.89 3.23
CA ALA A 49 -4.84 1.59 2.86
C ALA A 49 -6.29 1.73 2.39
N TYR A 50 -7.14 2.45 3.13
CA TYR A 50 -8.51 2.75 2.69
C TYR A 50 -8.53 3.54 1.39
N GLY A 51 -7.66 4.54 1.23
CA GLY A 51 -7.52 5.29 -0.01
C GLY A 51 -7.14 4.41 -1.20
N LEU A 52 -6.19 3.48 -1.01
CA LEU A 52 -5.83 2.51 -2.05
C LEU A 52 -7.00 1.59 -2.40
N ILE A 53 -7.69 1.04 -1.40
CA ILE A 53 -8.85 0.16 -1.63
C ILE A 53 -9.93 0.90 -2.45
N ALA A 54 -10.23 2.15 -2.10
CA ALA A 54 -11.19 2.96 -2.84
C ALA A 54 -10.74 3.21 -4.29
N LEU A 55 -9.47 3.56 -4.51
CA LEU A 55 -8.93 3.77 -5.86
C LEU A 55 -8.91 2.47 -6.67
N LEU A 56 -8.57 1.34 -6.06
CA LEU A 56 -8.60 0.03 -6.71
C LEU A 56 -10.02 -0.35 -7.10
N ALA A 57 -11.00 -0.15 -6.21
CA ALA A 57 -12.40 -0.40 -6.49
C ALA A 57 -12.90 0.49 -7.65
N LEU A 58 -12.58 1.79 -7.63
CA LEU A 58 -12.95 2.73 -8.69
C LEU A 58 -12.30 2.36 -10.03
N HIS A 59 -10.99 2.04 -10.02
CA HIS A 59 -10.25 1.64 -11.20
C HIS A 59 -10.83 0.35 -11.82
N THR A 60 -11.10 -0.65 -10.97
CA THR A 60 -11.72 -1.90 -11.40
C THR A 60 -13.12 -1.66 -11.97
N ALA A 61 -13.95 -0.88 -11.28
CA ALA A 61 -15.28 -0.52 -11.76
C ALA A 61 -15.23 0.22 -13.10
N ALA A 62 -14.26 1.11 -13.31
CA ALA A 62 -14.05 1.79 -14.58
C ALA A 62 -13.67 0.80 -15.69
N ALA A 63 -12.73 -0.11 -15.45
CA ALA A 63 -12.34 -1.14 -16.41
C ALA A 63 -13.53 -2.06 -16.77
N LEU A 64 -14.35 -2.45 -15.79
CA LEU A 64 -15.55 -3.25 -16.03
C LEU A 64 -16.63 -2.47 -16.79
N LYS A 65 -16.85 -1.19 -16.48
CA LYS A 65 -17.74 -0.31 -17.26
C LYS A 65 -17.30 -0.23 -18.71
N HIS A 66 -16.00 -0.02 -18.95
CA HIS A 66 -15.45 0.02 -20.30
C HIS A 66 -15.70 -1.30 -21.05
N HIS A 67 -15.50 -2.43 -20.37
CA HIS A 67 -15.73 -3.74 -20.98
C HIS A 67 -17.20 -4.05 -21.27
N PHE A 68 -18.11 -3.85 -20.31
CA PHE A 68 -19.50 -4.29 -20.43
C PHE A 68 -20.44 -3.25 -21.05
N ILE A 69 -20.22 -1.96 -20.75
CA ILE A 69 -21.10 -0.87 -21.19
C ILE A 69 -20.53 -0.22 -22.44
N ASN A 70 -19.27 0.23 -22.39
CA ASN A 70 -18.65 0.89 -23.56
C ASN A 70 -18.25 -0.10 -24.65
N ARG A 71 -18.13 -1.40 -24.30
CA ARG A 71 -17.76 -2.51 -25.19
C ARG A 71 -16.46 -2.26 -25.94
N ASP A 72 -15.49 -1.70 -25.24
CA ASP A 72 -14.13 -1.53 -25.77
C ASP A 72 -13.16 -2.58 -25.20
N ASP A 73 -11.95 -2.58 -25.76
CA ASP A 73 -10.92 -3.56 -25.46
C ASP A 73 -10.00 -3.15 -24.30
N ILE A 74 -10.28 -2.09 -23.53
CA ILE A 74 -9.37 -1.60 -22.49
C ILE A 74 -9.02 -2.70 -21.49
N LEU A 75 -10.01 -3.43 -20.99
CA LEU A 75 -9.77 -4.54 -20.07
C LEU A 75 -8.98 -5.69 -20.72
N ARG A 76 -9.28 -6.01 -21.99
CA ARG A 76 -8.58 -7.10 -22.71
C ARG A 76 -7.09 -6.79 -22.84
N ARG A 77 -6.74 -5.54 -23.18
CA ARG A 77 -5.34 -5.09 -23.31
C ARG A 77 -4.53 -5.16 -22.02
N MET A 78 -5.17 -5.29 -20.85
CA MET A 78 -4.47 -5.47 -19.57
C MET A 78 -4.17 -6.94 -19.26
N ILE A 79 -5.00 -7.87 -19.74
CA ILE A 79 -4.96 -9.29 -19.36
C ILE A 79 -4.43 -10.21 -20.48
N SER A 80 -4.23 -9.69 -21.69
CA SER A 80 -3.67 -10.40 -22.85
C SER A 80 -2.58 -9.57 -23.50
#